data_AF-A0A6V7KIJ2-F1
#
_entry.id   AF-A0A6V7KIJ2-F1
#
_cell.length_a   1.000
_cell.length_b   1.000
_cell.length_c   1.000
_cell.angle_alpha   90.00
_cell.angle_beta   90.00
_cell.angle_gamma   90.00
#
_symmetry.space_group_name_H-M   'P 1'
#
loop_
_entity.id
_entity.type
_entity.pdbx_description
1 polymer ?
#
loop_
_entity_poly.entity_id
_entity_poly.type
_entity_poly.pdbx_seq_one_letter_code
_entity_poly.pdbx_strand_id
1 'polypeptide(L)'
;DYAEQSFCDNKGLSLPTLRVTWEAKNQLQMLLKASGFPEETLCPTPLNYQAGADVRLDTITALLCMGLYPNVCYHKEKRKVLTTESKGALIHKTSVNCSNLDQTFPFPFFVFGEKIRTRAVSCKQTTMVSPIHLLLFGSRKVEYIDGFVRLDNWINLEMNPQHAAAIVALRPALEGLVVRAAKDPETVLELSPIQEKVLAVIKTLCGMNAGRHEMEPITGGGFMAKRPPRGHMSGGPGGYGGFSGGHDQPQKFMRGNGGYRGNFRGGYGGGRGGGGYGGGGGGGYGGGGYGNSGRYGGSSSGGGGYRNRW
;
A
#
# COMPACT_ATOMS: atom_id res chain seq x y z
N ASP A 1 6.72 9.00 -29.97
CA ASP A 1 5.61 9.94 -29.70
C ASP A 1 4.23 9.30 -29.76
N TYR A 2 3.66 8.95 -30.93
CA TYR A 2 2.29 8.41 -31.00
C TYR A 2 2.09 7.11 -30.19
N ALA A 3 3.02 6.16 -30.28
CA ALA A 3 2.96 4.91 -29.52
C ALA A 3 3.05 5.13 -28.00
N GLU A 4 3.85 6.10 -27.54
CA GLU A 4 3.99 6.43 -26.12
C GLU A 4 2.72 7.06 -25.56
N GLN A 5 2.15 8.00 -26.31
CA GLN A 5 0.89 8.66 -25.95
C GLN A 5 -0.25 7.64 -25.91
N SER A 6 -0.37 6.81 -26.95
CA SER A 6 -1.36 5.73 -27.01
C SER A 6 -1.21 4.75 -25.84
N PHE A 7 0.02 4.36 -25.48
CA PHE A 7 0.26 3.51 -24.31
C PHE A 7 -0.18 4.19 -23.00
N CYS A 8 0.15 5.46 -22.81
CA CYS A 8 -0.22 6.22 -21.62
C CYS A 8 -1.75 6.38 -21.51
N ASP A 9 -2.42 6.72 -22.59
CA ASP A 9 -3.88 6.87 -22.65
C ASP A 9 -4.57 5.54 -22.34
N ASN A 10 -4.10 4.44 -22.93
CA ASN A 10 -4.62 3.10 -22.71
C ASN A 10 -4.44 2.59 -21.27
N LYS A 11 -3.42 3.09 -20.55
CA LYS A 11 -3.10 2.67 -19.18
C LYS A 11 -3.48 3.70 -18.11
N GLY A 12 -4.04 4.85 -18.51
CA GLY A 12 -4.36 5.96 -17.61
C GLY A 12 -3.13 6.56 -16.92
N LEU A 13 -2.00 6.61 -17.62
CA LEU A 13 -0.72 7.10 -17.11
C LEU A 13 -0.48 8.55 -17.55
N SER A 14 0.18 9.33 -16.69
CA SER A 14 0.62 10.68 -17.03
C SER A 14 2.03 10.64 -17.64
N LEU A 15 2.13 10.90 -18.95
CA LEU A 15 3.42 10.97 -19.64
C LEU A 15 4.41 11.96 -18.99
N PRO A 16 4.01 13.19 -18.60
CA PRO A 16 4.90 14.10 -17.87
C PRO A 16 5.42 13.50 -16.56
N THR A 17 4.57 12.81 -15.80
CA THR A 17 4.99 12.16 -14.53
C THR A 17 6.00 11.04 -14.78
N LEU A 18 5.79 10.24 -15.83
CA LEU A 18 6.74 9.19 -16.22
C LEU A 18 8.10 9.77 -16.64
N ARG A 19 8.10 10.89 -17.38
CA ARG A 19 9.33 11.59 -17.77
C ARG A 19 10.09 12.12 -16.55
N VAL A 20 9.42 12.82 -15.64
CA VAL A 20 10.03 13.29 -14.39
C VAL A 20 10.58 12.13 -13.54
N THR A 21 9.85 11.01 -13.49
CA THR A 21 10.31 9.81 -12.76
C THR A 21 11.56 9.21 -13.41
N TRP A 22 11.61 9.17 -14.74
CA TRP A 22 12.77 8.68 -15.49
C TRP A 22 13.98 9.60 -15.33
N GLU A 23 13.79 10.91 -15.38
CA GLU A 23 14.84 11.92 -15.13
C GLU A 23 15.41 11.78 -13.71
N ALA A 24 14.55 11.68 -12.69
CA ALA A 24 14.97 11.48 -11.31
C ALA A 24 15.76 10.18 -11.13
N LYS A 25 15.32 9.08 -11.76
CA LYS A 25 16.08 7.82 -11.76
C LYS A 25 17.48 8.00 -12.35
N ASN A 26 17.60 8.66 -13.50
CA ASN A 26 18.90 8.86 -14.14
C ASN A 26 19.81 9.79 -13.33
N GLN A 27 19.24 10.82 -12.69
CA GLN A 27 19.99 11.66 -11.75
C GLN A 27 20.57 10.84 -10.59
N LEU A 28 19.79 9.93 -10.00
CA LEU A 28 20.29 9.03 -8.96
C LEU A 28 21.40 8.10 -9.47
N GLN A 29 21.24 7.55 -10.68
CA GLN A 29 22.29 6.73 -11.30
C GLN A 29 23.58 7.53 -11.53
N MET A 30 23.47 8.77 -12.02
CA MET A 30 24.61 9.67 -12.21
C MET A 30 25.33 9.95 -10.89
N LEU A 31 24.59 10.20 -9.81
CA LEU A 31 25.17 10.41 -8.48
C LEU A 31 25.90 9.17 -7.95
N LEU A 32 25.34 7.97 -8.15
CA LEU A 32 25.99 6.71 -7.77
C LEU A 32 27.29 6.50 -8.56
N LYS A 33 27.28 6.70 -9.88
CA LYS A 33 28.48 6.64 -10.71
C LYS A 33 29.53 7.65 -10.27
N ALA A 34 29.13 8.90 -10.05
CA ALA A 34 30.02 9.97 -9.58
C ALA A 34 30.60 9.69 -8.19
N SER A 35 29.92 8.86 -7.39
CA SER A 35 30.40 8.40 -6.08
C SER A 35 31.35 7.19 -6.19
N GLY A 36 31.64 6.68 -7.38
CA GLY A 36 32.57 5.56 -7.61
C GLY A 36 31.91 4.18 -7.75
N PHE A 37 30.58 4.08 -7.79
CA PHE A 37 29.94 2.78 -8.05
C PHE A 37 30.15 2.35 -9.52
N PRO A 38 30.60 1.10 -9.78
CA PRO A 38 30.81 0.59 -11.13
C PRO A 38 29.53 0.62 -11.96
N GLU A 39 29.64 0.96 -13.25
CA GLU A 39 28.48 1.13 -14.14
C GLU A 39 27.71 -0.18 -14.32
N GLU A 40 28.39 -1.32 -14.24
CA GLU A 40 27.83 -2.66 -14.33
C GLU A 40 26.76 -2.90 -13.26
N THR A 41 26.88 -2.26 -12.09
CA THR A 41 25.90 -2.37 -10.99
C THR A 41 24.57 -1.67 -11.29
N LEU A 42 24.55 -0.78 -12.28
CA LEU A 42 23.39 0.06 -12.64
C LEU A 42 22.71 -0.41 -13.93
N CYS A 43 23.23 -1.47 -14.55
CA CYS A 43 22.67 -2.06 -15.75
C CYS A 43 21.22 -2.53 -15.52
N PRO A 44 20.28 -2.19 -16.43
CA PRO A 44 18.91 -2.67 -16.34
C PRO A 44 18.87 -4.19 -16.32
N THR A 45 18.38 -4.76 -15.21
CA THR A 45 18.16 -6.20 -15.10
C THR A 45 16.70 -6.50 -15.43
N PRO A 46 16.41 -7.35 -16.44
CA PRO A 46 15.03 -7.74 -16.73
C PRO A 46 14.49 -8.59 -15.58
N LEU A 47 13.42 -8.12 -14.95
CA LEU A 47 12.69 -8.85 -13.92
C LEU A 47 11.53 -9.60 -14.55
N ASN A 48 11.32 -10.85 -14.14
CA ASN A 48 10.20 -11.64 -14.62
C ASN A 48 8.98 -11.45 -13.70
N TYR A 49 8.12 -10.49 -14.04
CA TYR A 49 6.90 -10.21 -13.28
C TYR A 49 5.79 -11.27 -13.44
N GLN A 50 5.97 -12.22 -14.37
CA GLN A 50 5.03 -13.32 -14.62
C GLN A 50 5.48 -14.63 -13.96
N ALA A 51 6.75 -14.73 -13.55
CA ALA A 51 7.23 -15.88 -12.80
C ALA A 51 6.61 -15.87 -11.40
N GLY A 52 6.17 -17.05 -10.94
CA GLY A 52 5.47 -17.19 -9.66
C GLY A 52 6.32 -16.80 -8.43
N ALA A 53 7.65 -16.87 -8.52
CA ALA A 53 8.54 -16.48 -7.43
C ALA A 53 9.91 -16.08 -8.01
N ASP A 54 10.10 -14.78 -8.28
CA ASP A 54 11.42 -14.24 -8.61
C ASP A 54 12.05 -13.65 -7.35
N VAL A 55 13.05 -14.35 -6.80
CA VAL A 55 13.76 -13.94 -5.58
C VAL A 55 14.36 -12.53 -5.70
N ARG A 56 14.66 -12.06 -6.92
CA ARG A 56 15.16 -10.69 -7.13
C ARG A 56 14.06 -9.66 -6.85
N LEU A 57 12.83 -9.92 -7.28
CA LEU A 57 11.68 -9.06 -6.98
C LEU A 57 11.36 -9.10 -5.48
N ASP A 58 11.43 -10.28 -4.88
CA ASP A 58 11.22 -10.44 -3.44
C ASP A 58 12.30 -9.72 -2.62
N THR A 59 13.56 -9.72 -3.09
CA THR A 59 14.66 -8.96 -2.50
C THR A 59 14.40 -7.45 -2.58
N ILE A 60 13.96 -6.93 -3.73
CA ILE A 60 13.57 -5.51 -3.86
C ILE A 60 12.43 -5.18 -2.87
N THR A 61 11.45 -6.07 -2.76
CA THR A 61 10.33 -5.93 -1.82
C THR A 61 10.80 -5.92 -0.36
N ALA A 62 11.75 -6.79 -0.01
CA ALA A 62 12.34 -6.83 1.32
C ALA A 62 13.10 -5.54 1.65
N LEU A 63 13.87 -5.00 0.69
CA LEU A 63 14.62 -3.76 0.86
C LEU A 63 13.72 -2.53 1.08
N LEU A 64 12.46 -2.55 0.62
CA LEU A 64 11.49 -1.49 0.96
C LEU A 64 11.27 -1.37 2.48
N CYS A 65 11.47 -2.45 3.24
CA CYS A 65 11.41 -2.38 4.70
C CYS A 65 12.46 -1.41 5.25
N MET A 66 13.68 -1.37 4.72
CA MET A 66 14.71 -0.45 5.21
C MET A 66 14.33 1.02 5.03
N GLY A 67 13.64 1.35 3.92
CA GLY A 67 13.26 2.73 3.61
C GLY A 67 11.93 3.15 4.23
N LEU A 68 10.99 2.22 4.44
CA LEU A 68 9.63 2.53 4.88
C LEU A 68 9.39 2.20 6.35
N TYR A 69 10.20 1.38 7.01
CA TYR A 69 10.03 1.13 8.45
C TYR A 69 10.21 2.43 9.25
N PRO A 70 9.35 2.75 10.25
CA PRO A 70 8.35 1.92 10.92
C PRO A 70 6.93 1.98 10.35
N ASN A 71 6.75 2.43 9.10
CA ASN A 71 5.44 2.47 8.43
C ASN A 71 5.00 1.07 8.01
N VAL A 72 4.59 0.27 8.99
CA VAL A 72 4.08 -1.09 8.82
C VAL A 72 2.64 -1.17 9.32
N CYS A 73 1.81 -1.94 8.64
CA CYS A 73 0.47 -2.27 9.09
C CYS A 73 0.17 -3.78 8.93
N TYR A 74 -0.71 -4.26 9.81
CA TYR A 74 -1.23 -5.61 9.85
C TYR A 74 -2.64 -5.63 9.24
N HIS A 75 -2.84 -6.38 8.17
CA HIS A 75 -4.13 -6.60 7.53
C HIS A 75 -5.04 -7.47 8.39
N LYS A 76 -6.27 -7.01 8.60
CA LYS A 76 -7.29 -7.74 9.38
C LYS A 76 -8.35 -8.35 8.48
N GLU A 77 -9.12 -7.50 7.81
CA GLU A 77 -10.24 -7.91 6.98
C GLU A 77 -10.54 -6.82 5.95
N LYS A 78 -10.99 -7.20 4.75
CA LYS A 78 -11.32 -6.24 3.67
C LYS A 78 -10.19 -5.22 3.49
N ARG A 79 -10.45 -3.95 3.79
CA ARG A 79 -9.46 -2.87 3.79
C ARG A 79 -9.01 -2.43 5.18
N LYS A 80 -9.47 -3.05 6.27
CA LYS A 80 -9.09 -2.68 7.64
C LYS A 80 -7.70 -3.21 7.96
N VAL A 81 -6.88 -2.35 8.54
CA VAL A 81 -5.54 -2.67 9.00
C VAL A 81 -5.32 -2.12 10.40
N LEU A 82 -4.36 -2.68 11.13
CA LEU A 82 -3.82 -2.12 12.36
C LEU A 82 -2.42 -1.57 12.08
N THR A 83 -2.15 -0.33 12.43
CA THR A 83 -0.78 0.18 12.46
C THR A 83 -0.11 -0.18 13.79
N THR A 84 1.12 0.31 13.98
CA THR A 84 1.78 0.34 15.29
C THR A 84 0.84 0.80 16.41
N GLU A 85 1.02 0.24 17.61
CA GLU A 85 0.17 0.47 18.79
C GLU A 85 -1.29 0.03 18.62
N SER A 86 -1.56 -0.92 17.72
CA SER A 86 -2.91 -1.46 17.46
C SER A 86 -3.94 -0.40 17.02
N LYS A 87 -3.48 0.73 16.48
CA LYS A 87 -4.37 1.79 15.98
C LYS A 87 -5.04 1.35 14.68
N GLY A 88 -6.35 1.43 14.62
CA GLY A 88 -7.12 1.12 13.43
C GLY A 88 -6.86 2.11 12.28
N ALA A 89 -6.63 1.59 11.08
CA ALA A 89 -6.51 2.35 9.85
C ALA A 89 -7.11 1.55 8.67
N LEU A 90 -7.06 2.13 7.48
CA LEU A 90 -7.57 1.51 6.26
C LEU A 90 -6.48 1.45 5.18
N ILE A 91 -6.48 0.43 4.33
CA ILE A 91 -5.80 0.52 3.04
C ILE A 91 -6.53 1.58 2.20
N HIS A 92 -5.78 2.52 1.65
CA HIS A 92 -6.33 3.60 0.83
C HIS A 92 -7.01 3.04 -0.42
N LYS A 93 -8.13 3.66 -0.84
CA LYS A 93 -9.00 3.17 -1.94
C LYS A 93 -8.30 3.04 -3.29
N THR A 94 -7.20 3.79 -3.49
CA THR A 94 -6.41 3.76 -4.73
C THR A 94 -5.29 2.72 -4.70
N SER A 95 -5.09 2.00 -3.58
CA SER A 95 -4.09 0.95 -3.51
C SER A 95 -4.55 -0.28 -4.30
N VAL A 96 -3.60 -0.95 -4.95
CA VAL A 96 -3.83 -2.25 -5.61
C VAL A 96 -4.21 -3.35 -4.62
N ASN A 97 -3.86 -3.20 -3.34
CA ASN A 97 -4.22 -4.12 -2.26
C ASN A 97 -5.54 -3.75 -1.57
N CYS A 98 -6.26 -2.74 -2.07
CA CYS A 98 -7.56 -2.37 -1.51
C CYS A 98 -8.68 -3.23 -2.11
N SER A 99 -9.50 -3.82 -1.24
CA SER A 99 -10.74 -4.48 -1.63
C SER A 99 -11.84 -4.28 -0.60
N ASN A 100 -13.06 -4.17 -1.09
CA ASN A 100 -14.26 -4.19 -0.24
C ASN A 100 -14.78 -5.61 0.00
N LEU A 101 -14.28 -6.58 -0.77
CA LEU A 101 -14.52 -8.02 -0.57
C LEU A 101 -13.44 -8.61 0.32
N ASP A 102 -13.75 -9.74 0.93
CA ASP A 102 -12.79 -10.50 1.73
C ASP A 102 -11.61 -10.92 0.85
N GLN A 103 -10.41 -10.71 1.38
CA GLN A 103 -9.15 -11.00 0.73
C GLN A 103 -8.24 -11.69 1.74
N THR A 104 -7.61 -12.77 1.30
CA THR A 104 -6.58 -13.46 2.05
C THR A 104 -5.25 -13.15 1.38
N PHE A 105 -4.34 -12.53 2.15
CA PHE A 105 -2.97 -12.31 1.73
C PHE A 105 -2.09 -13.43 2.31
N PRO A 106 -1.06 -13.88 1.57
CA PRO A 106 -0.11 -14.87 2.11
C PRO A 106 0.53 -14.45 3.42
N PHE A 107 0.80 -13.16 3.57
CA PHE A 107 1.25 -12.53 4.81
C PHE A 107 0.36 -11.33 5.15
N PRO A 108 0.03 -11.12 6.43
CA PRO A 108 -0.80 -9.99 6.83
C PRO A 108 0.00 -8.68 6.97
N PHE A 109 1.29 -8.66 6.67
CA PHE A 109 2.15 -7.49 6.90
C PHE A 109 2.34 -6.66 5.63
N PHE A 110 2.21 -5.35 5.76
CA PHE A 110 2.44 -4.40 4.68
C PHE A 110 3.30 -3.24 5.16
N VAL A 111 4.30 -2.87 4.36
CA VAL A 111 4.92 -1.54 4.46
C VAL A 111 4.09 -0.53 3.68
N PHE A 112 4.08 0.74 4.08
CA PHE A 112 3.35 1.79 3.36
C PHE A 112 4.15 3.10 3.25
N GLY A 113 3.97 3.81 2.13
CA GLY A 113 4.67 5.08 1.86
C GLY A 113 4.07 6.27 2.59
N GLU A 114 2.73 6.38 2.62
CA GLU A 114 2.06 7.56 3.16
C GLU A 114 0.95 7.19 4.16
N LYS A 115 0.90 7.93 5.27
CA LYS A 115 -0.20 7.90 6.24
C LYS A 115 -1.08 9.14 6.06
N ILE A 116 -2.25 8.95 5.47
CA ILE A 116 -3.20 10.04 5.19
C ILE A 116 -4.25 10.09 6.30
N ARG A 117 -4.42 11.26 6.93
CA ARG A 117 -5.50 11.51 7.89
C ARG A 117 -6.54 12.42 7.26
N THR A 118 -7.70 11.85 6.94
CA THR A 118 -8.89 12.61 6.53
C THR A 118 -10.02 12.34 7.52
N ARG A 119 -11.18 11.85 7.05
CA ARG A 119 -12.24 11.31 7.92
C ARG A 119 -11.82 10.01 8.60
N ALA A 120 -10.94 9.24 7.97
CA ALA A 120 -10.32 8.05 8.53
C ALA A 120 -8.82 8.07 8.22
N VAL A 121 -8.03 7.39 9.06
CA VAL A 121 -6.60 7.17 8.80
C VAL A 121 -6.47 6.10 7.72
N SER A 122 -5.69 6.37 6.67
CA SER A 122 -5.46 5.45 5.57
C SER A 122 -3.98 5.32 5.22
N CYS A 123 -3.53 4.10 4.94
CA CYS A 123 -2.20 3.76 4.44
C CYS A 123 -2.25 3.71 2.90
N LYS A 124 -1.38 4.48 2.23
CA LYS A 124 -1.27 4.51 0.77
C LYS A 124 0.11 3.98 0.34
N GLN A 125 0.22 3.51 -0.91
CA GLN A 125 1.43 2.85 -1.44
C GLN A 125 1.84 1.65 -0.57
N THR A 126 0.92 0.70 -0.40
CA THR A 126 1.14 -0.49 0.43
C THR A 126 1.80 -1.61 -0.36
N THR A 127 2.81 -2.25 0.20
CA THR A 127 3.47 -3.44 -0.37
C THR A 127 3.50 -4.55 0.68
N MET A 128 3.06 -5.76 0.31
CA MET A 128 3.07 -6.92 1.20
C MET A 128 4.51 -7.35 1.46
N VAL A 129 4.83 -7.69 2.71
CA VAL A 129 6.17 -8.13 3.13
C VAL A 129 6.04 -9.37 4.02
N SER A 130 7.09 -10.21 4.04
CA SER A 130 7.12 -11.39 4.90
C SER A 130 7.60 -11.04 6.31
N PRO A 131 7.32 -11.88 7.32
CA PRO A 131 7.92 -11.74 8.66
C PRO A 131 9.46 -11.72 8.62
N ILE A 132 10.07 -12.51 7.72
CA ILE A 132 11.52 -12.57 7.54
C ILE A 132 12.06 -11.23 7.00
N HIS A 133 11.33 -10.55 6.11
CA HIS A 133 11.72 -9.21 5.65
C HIS A 133 11.77 -8.22 6.81
N LEU A 134 10.77 -8.24 7.69
CA LEU A 134 10.74 -7.39 8.89
C LEU A 134 11.85 -7.75 9.90
N LEU A 135 12.21 -9.02 10.00
CA LEU A 135 13.34 -9.50 10.82
C LEU A 135 14.71 -9.19 10.23
N LEU A 136 14.86 -9.07 8.92
CA LEU A 136 16.15 -8.72 8.32
C LEU A 136 16.35 -7.21 8.24
N PHE A 137 15.33 -6.47 7.83
CA PHE A 137 15.48 -5.10 7.33
C PHE A 137 14.67 -4.03 8.06
N GLY A 138 13.68 -4.43 8.88
CA GLY A 138 12.74 -3.47 9.47
C GLY A 138 12.95 -3.24 10.96
N SER A 139 12.77 -4.30 11.75
CA SER A 139 12.68 -4.19 13.20
C SER A 139 13.98 -3.73 13.84
N ARG A 140 13.90 -2.83 14.82
CA ARG A 140 15.06 -2.35 15.58
C ARG A 140 15.32 -3.18 16.83
N LYS A 141 14.26 -3.62 17.49
CA LYS A 141 14.28 -4.45 18.69
C LYS A 141 13.63 -5.80 18.39
N VAL A 142 14.31 -6.88 18.73
CA VAL A 142 13.80 -8.26 18.64
C VAL A 142 14.02 -8.93 19.99
N GLU A 143 12.94 -9.38 20.62
CA GLU A 143 12.97 -10.01 21.94
C GLU A 143 12.13 -11.28 21.94
N TYR A 144 12.46 -12.23 22.83
CA TYR A 144 11.62 -13.39 23.08
C TYR A 144 10.84 -13.19 24.38
N ILE A 145 9.53 -13.00 24.27
CA ILE A 145 8.65 -12.67 25.40
C ILE A 145 7.35 -13.47 25.27
N ASP A 146 6.89 -14.07 26.36
CA ASP A 146 5.63 -14.83 26.44
C ASP A 146 5.48 -15.95 25.41
N GLY A 147 6.60 -16.57 24.98
CA GLY A 147 6.60 -17.63 23.98
C GLY A 147 6.67 -17.15 22.52
N PHE A 148 6.74 -15.83 22.29
CA PHE A 148 6.77 -15.23 20.95
C PHE A 148 8.06 -14.45 20.70
N VAL A 149 8.50 -14.43 19.44
CA VAL A 149 9.51 -13.48 18.97
C VAL A 149 8.81 -12.15 18.66
N ARG A 150 9.07 -11.13 19.49
CA ARG A 150 8.43 -9.82 19.44
C ARG A 150 9.34 -8.80 18.76
N LEU A 151 8.83 -8.16 17.71
CA LEU A 151 9.51 -7.10 16.97
C LEU A 151 8.93 -5.73 17.36
N ASP A 152 9.79 -4.81 17.78
CA ASP A 152 9.48 -3.41 18.14
C ASP A 152 8.24 -3.25 19.03
N ASN A 153 8.08 -4.17 19.99
CA ASN A 153 7.02 -4.19 21.00
C ASN A 153 5.58 -4.43 20.48
N TRP A 154 5.36 -4.79 19.21
CA TRP A 154 3.99 -4.94 18.69
C TRP A 154 3.75 -6.09 17.70
N ILE A 155 4.75 -6.52 16.93
CA ILE A 155 4.60 -7.68 16.05
C ILE A 155 5.06 -8.91 16.82
N ASN A 156 4.13 -9.83 17.12
CA ASN A 156 4.46 -11.11 17.75
C ASN A 156 4.48 -12.19 16.67
N LEU A 157 5.61 -12.88 16.52
CA LEU A 157 5.79 -14.00 15.62
C LEU A 157 5.84 -15.30 16.42
N GLU A 158 4.99 -16.26 16.05
CA GLU A 158 5.08 -17.63 16.54
C GLU A 158 6.16 -18.34 15.74
N MET A 159 7.42 -18.15 16.13
CA MET A 159 8.56 -18.76 15.45
C MET A 159 9.57 -19.25 16.49
N ASN A 160 10.37 -20.23 16.08
CA ASN A 160 11.48 -20.73 16.90
C ASN A 160 12.49 -19.59 17.17
N PRO A 161 12.85 -19.31 18.44
CA PRO A 161 13.73 -18.21 18.79
C PRO A 161 15.16 -18.40 18.29
N GLN A 162 15.65 -19.64 18.15
CA GLN A 162 16.96 -19.92 17.56
C GLN A 162 16.99 -19.55 16.07
N HIS A 163 15.92 -19.82 15.32
CA HIS A 163 15.81 -19.39 13.93
C HIS A 163 15.78 -17.85 13.81
N ALA A 164 15.02 -17.18 14.69
CA ALA A 164 14.99 -15.72 14.74
C ALA A 164 16.38 -15.13 15.02
N ALA A 165 17.09 -15.67 16.02
CA ALA A 165 18.44 -15.26 16.37
C ALA A 165 19.41 -15.45 15.20
N ALA A 166 19.34 -16.59 14.50
CA ALA A 166 20.18 -16.85 13.33
C ALA A 166 19.93 -15.85 12.18
N ILE A 167 18.67 -15.50 11.91
CA ILE A 167 18.30 -14.48 10.90
C ILE A 167 18.82 -13.10 11.32
N VAL A 168 18.61 -12.71 12.58
CA VAL A 168 19.06 -11.40 13.10
C VAL A 168 20.59 -11.30 13.13
N ALA A 169 21.30 -12.41 13.37
CA ALA A 169 22.77 -12.46 13.34
C ALA A 169 23.37 -12.17 11.96
N LEU A 170 22.58 -12.20 10.88
CA LEU A 170 23.04 -11.79 9.54
C LEU A 170 23.11 -10.27 9.37
N ARG A 171 22.41 -9.49 10.21
CA ARG A 171 22.35 -8.03 10.05
C ARG A 171 23.71 -7.35 10.19
N PRO A 172 24.56 -7.65 11.20
CA PRO A 172 25.88 -7.03 11.29
C PRO A 172 26.77 -7.34 10.08
N ALA A 173 26.63 -8.55 9.50
CA ALA A 173 27.35 -8.92 8.30
C ALA A 173 26.89 -8.12 7.08
N LEU A 174 25.58 -7.90 6.93
CA LEU A 174 25.02 -7.04 5.90
C LEU A 174 25.41 -5.57 6.09
N GLU A 175 25.31 -5.04 7.30
CA GLU A 175 25.72 -3.68 7.64
C GLU A 175 27.21 -3.47 7.35
N GLY A 176 28.06 -4.44 7.68
CA GLY A 176 29.49 -4.41 7.34
C GLY A 176 29.74 -4.35 5.83
N LEU A 177 28.93 -5.05 5.02
CA LEU A 177 28.99 -4.97 3.56
C LEU A 177 28.57 -3.60 3.03
N VAL A 178 27.51 -3.01 3.61
CA VAL A 178 27.06 -1.66 3.24
C VAL A 178 28.10 -0.61 3.61
N VAL A 179 28.72 -0.71 4.79
CA VAL A 179 29.81 0.17 5.22
C VAL A 179 31.01 0.06 4.30
N ARG A 180 31.39 -1.17 3.89
CA ARG A 180 32.46 -1.38 2.91
C ARG A 180 32.12 -0.73 1.57
N ALA A 181 30.92 -0.97 1.05
CA ALA A 181 30.47 -0.40 -0.21
C ALA A 181 30.41 1.15 -0.17
N ALA A 182 30.15 1.74 0.99
CA ALA A 182 30.16 3.19 1.17
C ALA A 182 31.59 3.78 1.27
N LYS A 183 32.56 3.01 1.76
CA LYS A 183 33.97 3.44 1.88
C LYS A 183 34.72 3.28 0.55
N ASP A 184 34.57 2.12 -0.08
CA ASP A 184 35.31 1.73 -1.27
C ASP A 184 34.34 1.24 -2.37
N PRO A 185 33.51 2.14 -2.94
CA PRO A 185 32.42 1.78 -3.85
C PRO A 185 32.88 1.10 -5.14
N GLU A 186 34.08 1.42 -5.61
CA GLU A 186 34.69 0.81 -6.80
C GLU A 186 34.89 -0.71 -6.63
N THR A 187 35.09 -1.17 -5.39
CA THR A 187 35.33 -2.59 -5.04
C THR A 187 34.05 -3.34 -4.67
N VAL A 188 32.86 -2.77 -4.91
CA VAL A 188 31.59 -3.38 -4.48
C VAL A 188 31.33 -4.75 -5.11
N LEU A 189 31.88 -4.99 -6.31
CA LEU A 189 31.82 -6.26 -7.03
C LEU A 189 32.88 -7.26 -6.57
N GLU A 190 33.93 -6.79 -5.91
CA GLU A 190 35.01 -7.62 -5.36
C GLU A 190 34.58 -8.13 -3.97
N LEU A 191 33.90 -9.27 -3.95
CA LEU A 191 33.43 -9.90 -2.73
C LEU A 191 34.34 -11.07 -2.36
N SER A 192 34.69 -11.18 -1.09
CA SER A 192 35.33 -12.41 -0.59
C SER A 192 34.35 -13.60 -0.66
N PRO A 193 34.85 -14.85 -0.74
CA PRO A 193 33.99 -16.04 -0.79
C PRO A 193 33.01 -16.15 0.38
N ILE A 194 33.35 -15.60 1.55
CA ILE A 194 32.47 -15.56 2.72
C ILE A 194 31.34 -14.54 2.52
N GLN A 195 31.67 -13.37 2.00
CA GLN A 195 30.69 -12.31 1.73
C GLN A 195 29.67 -12.73 0.65
N GLU A 196 30.13 -13.44 -0.38
CA GLU A 196 29.24 -14.02 -1.40
C GLU A 196 28.25 -15.01 -0.78
N LYS A 197 28.73 -15.90 0.09
CA LYS A 197 27.87 -16.85 0.82
C LYS A 197 26.85 -16.13 1.70
N VAL A 198 27.27 -15.10 2.44
CA VAL A 198 26.36 -14.29 3.27
C VAL A 198 25.27 -13.65 2.41
N LEU A 199 25.64 -13.01 1.29
CA LEU A 199 24.68 -12.41 0.37
C LEU A 199 23.75 -13.45 -0.26
N ALA A 200 24.25 -14.64 -0.59
CA ALA A 200 23.43 -15.72 -1.12
C ALA A 200 22.39 -16.20 -0.10
N VAL A 201 22.76 -16.34 1.17
CA VAL A 201 21.84 -16.69 2.26
C VAL A 201 20.78 -15.60 2.44
N ILE A 202 21.18 -14.33 2.50
CA ILE A 202 20.25 -13.20 2.65
C ILE A 202 19.27 -13.15 1.47
N LYS A 203 19.77 -13.25 0.23
CA LYS A 203 18.90 -13.28 -0.97
C LYS A 203 17.91 -14.45 -0.92
N THR A 204 18.34 -15.63 -0.48
CA THR A 204 17.46 -16.79 -0.32
C THR A 204 16.38 -16.54 0.72
N LEU A 205 16.74 -15.94 1.87
CA LEU A 205 15.80 -15.56 2.93
C LEU A 205 14.84 -14.44 2.51
N CYS A 206 15.22 -13.60 1.54
CA CYS A 206 14.32 -12.61 0.96
C CYS A 206 13.19 -13.26 0.15
N GLY A 207 13.31 -14.51 -0.31
CA GLY A 207 12.24 -15.17 -1.06
C GLY A 207 10.93 -15.21 -0.27
N MET A 208 9.80 -14.95 -0.91
CA MET A 208 8.47 -14.99 -0.25
C MET A 208 8.13 -16.38 0.30
N ASN A 209 8.77 -17.44 -0.22
CA ASN A 209 8.62 -18.80 0.25
C ASN A 209 9.62 -19.22 1.35
N ALA A 210 10.51 -18.32 1.78
CA ALA A 210 11.43 -18.60 2.87
C ALA A 210 10.67 -18.84 4.20
N GLY A 211 11.04 -19.88 4.94
CA GLY A 211 10.41 -20.24 6.21
C GLY A 211 9.06 -20.96 6.09
N ARG A 212 8.52 -21.17 4.88
CA ARG A 212 7.22 -21.82 4.63
C ARG A 212 7.35 -23.33 4.40
N HIS A 213 7.98 -24.05 5.33
CA HIS A 213 8.11 -25.51 5.22
C HIS A 213 6.74 -26.19 5.28
N GLU A 214 6.50 -27.18 4.41
CA GLU A 214 5.22 -27.92 4.32
C GLU A 214 3.98 -27.06 4.03
N MET A 215 4.16 -25.83 3.55
CA MET A 215 3.04 -24.98 3.11
C MET A 215 2.95 -24.94 1.59
N GLU A 216 1.75 -24.69 1.09
CA GLU A 216 1.56 -24.37 -0.32
C GLU A 216 2.44 -23.18 -0.72
N PRO A 217 3.29 -23.34 -1.76
CA PRO A 217 4.12 -22.27 -2.25
C PRO A 217 3.27 -21.10 -2.72
N ILE A 218 3.71 -19.90 -2.37
CA ILE A 218 3.20 -18.68 -2.97
C ILE A 218 3.67 -18.69 -4.43
N THR A 219 2.75 -19.01 -5.33
CA THR A 219 2.92 -18.88 -6.77
C THR A 219 2.27 -17.58 -7.20
N GLY A 220 3.08 -16.67 -7.71
CA GLY A 220 2.70 -15.38 -8.28
C GLY A 220 1.57 -15.57 -9.28
N GLY A 221 0.44 -14.96 -8.95
CA GLY A 221 -0.85 -15.15 -9.58
C GLY A 221 -1.85 -14.48 -8.66
N GLY A 222 -2.71 -13.62 -9.22
CA GLY A 222 -3.49 -12.62 -8.47
C GLY A 222 -4.09 -13.16 -7.17
N PHE A 223 -3.96 -12.36 -6.10
CA PHE A 223 -4.59 -12.62 -4.80
C PHE A 223 -5.97 -13.23 -5.01
N MET A 224 -6.22 -14.39 -4.40
CA MET A 224 -7.47 -15.16 -4.45
C MET A 224 -8.63 -14.33 -3.87
N ALA A 225 -8.97 -13.24 -4.53
CA ALA A 225 -10.26 -12.63 -4.41
C ALA A 225 -11.17 -13.53 -5.25
N LYS A 226 -12.25 -14.05 -4.66
CA LYS A 226 -13.37 -14.67 -5.38
C LYS A 226 -14.04 -13.60 -6.27
N ARG A 227 -13.31 -13.09 -7.25
CA ARG A 227 -13.78 -12.11 -8.22
C ARG A 227 -14.32 -12.90 -9.40
N PRO A 228 -15.60 -12.74 -9.77
CA PRO A 228 -16.04 -13.09 -11.10
C PRO A 228 -15.12 -12.40 -12.12
N PRO A 229 -14.73 -13.05 -13.22
CA PRO A 229 -13.92 -12.42 -14.26
C PRO A 229 -14.57 -11.09 -14.67
N ARG A 230 -13.86 -9.97 -14.47
CA ARG A 230 -14.27 -8.72 -15.12
C ARG A 230 -14.04 -8.95 -16.61
N GLY A 231 -15.11 -9.12 -17.37
CA GLY A 231 -15.04 -9.12 -18.82
C GLY A 231 -14.31 -7.86 -19.26
N HIS A 232 -13.15 -8.03 -19.89
CA HIS A 232 -12.57 -6.97 -20.70
C HIS A 232 -13.60 -6.70 -21.80
N MET A 233 -14.32 -5.57 -21.70
CA MET A 233 -14.97 -4.97 -22.87
C MET A 233 -13.86 -4.52 -23.81
N SER A 234 -13.30 -5.47 -24.56
CA SER A 234 -12.49 -5.20 -25.73
C SER A 234 -13.46 -4.75 -26.81
N GLY A 235 -13.70 -3.44 -26.86
CA GLY A 235 -14.38 -2.81 -27.99
C GLY A 235 -13.46 -2.86 -29.20
N GLY A 236 -13.50 -3.98 -29.93
CA GLY A 236 -12.98 -4.08 -31.29
C GLY A 236 -14.06 -3.69 -32.30
N PRO A 237 -13.76 -2.91 -33.34
CA PRO A 237 -14.74 -2.44 -34.31
C PRO A 237 -15.06 -3.55 -35.33
N GLY A 238 -16.31 -4.00 -35.36
CA GLY A 238 -16.83 -4.91 -36.38
C GLY A 238 -17.32 -6.23 -35.81
N GLY A 239 -18.64 -6.32 -35.60
CA GLY A 239 -19.29 -7.55 -35.17
C GLY A 239 -20.81 -7.38 -35.21
N TYR A 240 -21.37 -7.50 -36.42
CA TYR A 240 -22.80 -7.75 -36.60
C TYR A 240 -23.13 -9.11 -35.98
N GLY A 241 -23.96 -9.11 -34.93
CA GLY A 241 -24.45 -10.32 -34.29
C GLY A 241 -25.67 -9.97 -33.46
N GLY A 242 -26.85 -10.04 -34.09
CA GLY A 242 -28.12 -9.72 -33.45
C GLY A 242 -28.51 -10.73 -32.39
N PHE A 243 -29.21 -10.26 -31.35
CA PHE A 243 -30.16 -11.08 -30.61
C PHE A 243 -31.42 -10.28 -30.31
N SER A 244 -32.51 -10.93 -30.70
CA SER A 244 -33.91 -10.58 -30.56
C SER A 244 -34.36 -10.53 -29.09
N GLY A 245 -35.24 -9.56 -28.80
CA GLY A 245 -36.47 -9.70 -28.03
C GLY A 245 -36.45 -10.39 -26.66
N GLY A 246 -36.65 -9.60 -25.60
CA GLY A 246 -37.10 -10.07 -24.29
C GLY A 246 -37.25 -8.91 -23.31
N HIS A 247 -38.50 -8.52 -23.03
CA HIS A 247 -38.89 -7.48 -22.08
C HIS A 247 -38.40 -7.81 -20.66
N ASP A 248 -37.73 -6.83 -20.01
CA ASP A 248 -37.95 -6.40 -18.61
C ASP A 248 -36.79 -5.46 -18.17
N GLN A 249 -37.01 -4.15 -18.30
CA GLN A 249 -36.12 -3.12 -17.73
C GLN A 249 -36.72 -2.55 -16.43
N PRO A 250 -35.98 -2.55 -15.30
CA PRO A 250 -36.28 -1.64 -14.21
C PRO A 250 -35.80 -0.22 -14.54
N GLN A 251 -36.65 0.76 -14.23
CA GLN A 251 -36.49 2.20 -14.49
C GLN A 251 -35.16 2.77 -14.01
N LYS A 252 -34.42 3.39 -14.96
CA LYS A 252 -33.35 4.33 -14.64
C LYS A 252 -33.98 5.64 -14.15
N PHE A 253 -33.67 6.03 -12.92
CA PHE A 253 -33.87 7.40 -12.42
C PHE A 253 -33.04 8.37 -13.26
N MET A 254 -33.63 8.95 -14.30
CA MET A 254 -33.14 10.19 -14.90
C MET A 254 -33.48 11.34 -13.96
N ARG A 255 -32.44 12.00 -13.44
CA ARG A 255 -32.55 13.36 -12.90
C ARG A 255 -33.13 14.25 -14.01
N GLY A 256 -34.36 14.70 -13.80
CA GLY A 256 -35.02 15.67 -14.66
C GLY A 256 -34.23 16.96 -14.74
N ASN A 257 -33.85 17.33 -15.95
CA ASN A 257 -33.50 18.70 -16.32
C ASN A 257 -34.68 19.24 -17.13
N GLY A 258 -35.69 19.75 -16.42
CA GLY A 258 -36.83 20.45 -17.01
C GLY A 258 -36.41 21.87 -17.37
N GLY A 259 -36.47 22.20 -18.65
CA GLY A 259 -35.99 23.46 -19.20
C GLY A 259 -36.91 24.65 -18.95
N TYR A 260 -36.33 25.84 -19.13
CA TYR A 260 -37.06 27.05 -19.51
C TYR A 260 -36.33 27.70 -20.69
N ARG A 261 -37.02 27.70 -21.85
CA ARG A 261 -36.74 28.60 -22.98
C ARG A 261 -37.20 30.00 -22.57
N GLY A 262 -36.37 31.02 -22.80
CA GLY A 262 -36.76 32.42 -22.59
C GLY A 262 -35.65 33.42 -22.96
N ASN A 263 -35.70 33.85 -24.23
CA ASN A 263 -35.14 35.05 -24.87
C ASN A 263 -34.19 36.00 -24.10
N PHE A 264 -33.01 36.20 -24.69
CA PHE A 264 -32.21 37.42 -24.58
C PHE A 264 -32.59 38.43 -25.68
N ARG A 265 -33.15 39.59 -25.29
CA ARG A 265 -32.88 40.92 -25.89
C ARG A 265 -33.75 42.00 -25.25
N GLY A 266 -33.12 43.13 -24.89
CA GLY A 266 -33.76 44.45 -24.87
C GLY A 266 -33.75 45.13 -23.51
N GLY A 267 -33.05 46.27 -23.42
CA GLY A 267 -32.93 47.11 -22.23
C GLY A 267 -34.06 48.15 -22.09
N TYR A 268 -33.72 49.22 -21.35
CA TYR A 268 -34.56 50.28 -20.75
C TYR A 268 -35.24 49.81 -19.45
N GLY A 269 -35.03 50.39 -18.27
CA GLY A 269 -34.78 51.78 -17.91
C GLY A 269 -35.97 52.25 -17.05
N GLY A 270 -35.75 52.60 -15.78
CA GLY A 270 -36.79 53.18 -14.93
C GLY A 270 -36.61 52.84 -13.44
N GLY A 271 -36.34 53.85 -12.61
CA GLY A 271 -36.10 53.71 -11.18
C GLY A 271 -37.28 54.10 -10.29
N ARG A 272 -36.89 54.28 -9.00
CA ARG A 272 -37.57 54.90 -7.85
C ARG A 272 -38.42 54.02 -6.91
N GLY A 273 -38.11 54.22 -5.63
CA GLY A 273 -38.99 54.11 -4.46
C GLY A 273 -38.88 52.78 -3.72
N GLY A 274 -38.62 52.70 -2.41
CA GLY A 274 -38.51 53.70 -1.34
C GLY A 274 -38.86 53.03 0.00
N GLY A 275 -38.15 53.38 1.08
CA GLY A 275 -38.48 53.15 2.51
C GLY A 275 -38.50 51.69 3.00
N GLY A 276 -38.11 51.30 4.21
CA GLY A 276 -37.74 52.01 5.43
C GLY A 276 -38.10 51.14 6.64
N TYR A 277 -37.27 51.25 7.70
CA TYR A 277 -37.52 51.10 9.16
C TYR A 277 -37.98 49.77 9.83
N GLY A 278 -37.25 49.46 10.92
CA GLY A 278 -37.74 48.84 12.17
C GLY A 278 -37.49 47.33 12.28
N GLY A 279 -36.85 46.74 13.30
CA GLY A 279 -36.60 47.18 14.68
C GLY A 279 -37.28 46.23 15.67
N GLY A 280 -36.49 45.51 16.47
CA GLY A 280 -36.87 45.09 17.82
C GLY A 280 -37.40 43.66 18.06
N GLY A 281 -36.69 42.92 18.92
CA GLY A 281 -37.29 42.42 20.17
C GLY A 281 -37.75 40.96 20.26
N GLY A 282 -36.99 40.18 21.06
CA GLY A 282 -37.55 39.55 22.28
C GLY A 282 -38.10 38.11 22.21
N GLY A 283 -37.64 37.28 23.16
CA GLY A 283 -38.29 36.05 23.65
C GLY A 283 -37.75 34.74 23.05
N GLY A 284 -37.21 33.75 23.76
CA GLY A 284 -37.11 33.51 25.20
C GLY A 284 -38.10 32.47 25.72
N TYR A 285 -37.94 31.18 25.43
CA TYR A 285 -38.53 30.07 26.23
C TYR A 285 -37.95 28.68 25.91
N GLY A 286 -37.69 27.91 26.98
CA GLY A 286 -37.71 26.44 27.07
C GLY A 286 -36.45 25.72 26.56
N GLY A 287 -35.61 25.07 27.38
CA GLY A 287 -35.93 24.27 28.57
C GLY A 287 -36.16 22.82 28.15
N GLY A 288 -35.13 21.97 28.26
CA GLY A 288 -35.20 20.56 27.87
C GLY A 288 -33.89 19.83 28.11
N GLY A 289 -33.51 19.71 29.38
CA GLY A 289 -32.40 18.87 29.82
C GLY A 289 -32.83 17.40 29.89
N TYR A 290 -31.98 16.52 29.38
CA TYR A 290 -32.02 15.09 29.66
C TYR A 290 -30.63 14.67 30.12
N GLY A 291 -30.43 14.72 31.43
CA GLY A 291 -29.39 13.95 32.08
C GLY A 291 -29.88 12.51 32.19
N ASN A 292 -29.07 11.55 31.75
CA ASN A 292 -29.12 10.21 32.31
C ASN A 292 -27.69 9.74 32.61
N SER A 293 -27.40 9.76 33.90
CA SER A 293 -26.26 9.14 34.55
C SER A 293 -26.51 7.64 34.72
N GLY A 294 -25.59 6.82 34.22
CA GLY A 294 -25.52 5.40 34.53
C GLY A 294 -24.07 4.93 34.56
N ARG A 295 -23.44 5.00 35.74
CA ARG A 295 -22.19 4.31 36.07
C ARG A 295 -22.48 2.82 36.26
N TYR A 296 -21.66 1.94 35.68
CA TYR A 296 -21.19 0.67 36.25
C TYR A 296 -19.87 0.31 35.54
N GLY A 297 -18.73 0.30 36.25
CA GLY A 297 -18.00 -0.93 36.59
C GLY A 297 -17.13 -1.39 35.41
N GLY A 298 -15.82 -1.17 35.37
CA GLY A 298 -14.88 -1.82 36.26
C GLY A 298 -14.55 -3.22 35.75
N SER A 299 -13.65 -3.35 34.77
CA SER A 299 -12.88 -4.59 34.54
C SER A 299 -11.63 -4.32 33.71
N SER A 300 -10.52 -4.38 34.44
CA SER A 300 -9.18 -4.64 33.93
C SER A 300 -9.18 -5.97 33.19
N SER A 301 -8.73 -5.99 31.94
CA SER A 301 -8.35 -7.22 31.25
C SER A 301 -7.17 -6.92 30.36
N GLY A 302 -6.07 -7.62 30.64
CA GLY A 302 -4.77 -7.48 30.00
C GLY A 302 -4.82 -7.58 28.49
N GLY A 303 -3.88 -6.85 27.87
CA GLY A 303 -3.64 -6.84 26.43
C GLY A 303 -3.31 -8.24 25.93
N GLY A 304 -4.29 -8.86 25.28
CA GLY A 304 -4.12 -10.11 24.55
C GLY A 304 -3.25 -9.89 23.31
N GLY A 305 -2.01 -10.37 23.36
CA GLY A 305 -1.21 -10.62 22.17
C GLY A 305 -1.89 -11.70 21.33
N TYR A 306 -2.24 -11.36 20.08
CA TYR A 306 -2.93 -12.28 19.19
C TYR A 306 -1.95 -13.32 18.63
N ARG A 307 -2.29 -14.59 18.85
CA ARG A 307 -1.57 -15.79 18.45
C ARG A 307 -2.03 -16.21 17.06
N ASN A 308 -1.09 -16.37 16.13
CA ASN A 308 -1.27 -17.14 14.91
C ASN A 308 0.08 -17.76 14.55
N ARG A 309 0.02 -19.03 14.17
CA ARG A 309 1.14 -19.87 13.73
C ARG A 309 1.51 -19.48 12.29
N TRP A 310 2.76 -19.11 12.06
CA TRP A 310 3.28 -18.72 10.74
C TRP A 310 4.55 -19.50 10.42
#